data_AF-A0A939SAA2-F1
#
_entry.id   AF-A0A939SAA2-F1
#
_cell.length_a   1.000
_cell.length_b   1.000
_cell.length_c   1.000
_cell.angle_alpha   90.00
_cell.angle_beta   90.00
_cell.angle_gamma   90.00
#
_symmetry.space_group_name_H-M   'P 1'
#
loop_
_entity.id
_entity.type
_entity.pdbx_description
1 polymer ?
#
loop_
_entity_poly.entity_id
_entity_poly.type
_entity_poly.pdbx_seq_one_letter_code
_entity_poly.pdbx_strand_id
1 'polypeptide(L)'
;MTNLKRSEMRLIDSALGMGSGYVLNFSDRTFAEFFDDEFRIDVDQQRYKTRGTSKANRLRSFIDQEDEHLVARVLRRLWKEREEIPIFRDADDHGSLKIKLFELIATIEGGAAVPRTDVIERFTRDETLEELGSRLN
;
A
#
# COMPACT_ATOMS: atom_id res chain seq x y z
N MET A 1 -6.88 16.76 -2.35
CA MET A 1 -6.92 15.66 -3.33
C MET A 1 -5.49 15.35 -3.72
N THR A 2 -4.95 14.22 -3.27
CA THR A 2 -3.60 13.81 -3.66
C THR A 2 -3.57 13.49 -5.15
N ASN A 3 -2.70 14.14 -5.91
CA ASN A 3 -2.51 13.81 -7.32
C ASN A 3 -1.35 12.82 -7.49
N LEU A 4 -1.63 11.54 -7.18
CA LEU A 4 -0.64 10.46 -7.26
C LEU A 4 -0.57 9.87 -8.68
N LYS A 5 0.65 9.75 -9.20
CA LYS A 5 0.96 9.05 -10.43
C LYS A 5 0.70 7.56 -10.27
N ARG A 6 0.40 6.88 -11.39
CA ARG A 6 0.21 5.42 -11.41
C ARG A 6 1.40 4.64 -10.83
N SER A 7 2.63 5.13 -11.02
CA SER A 7 3.82 4.49 -10.47
C SER A 7 3.90 4.60 -8.95
N GLU A 8 3.45 5.72 -8.38
CA GLU A 8 3.41 5.93 -6.92
C GLU A 8 2.33 5.05 -6.29
N MET A 9 1.15 4.94 -6.93
CA MET A 9 0.13 3.99 -6.49
C MET A 9 0.62 2.54 -6.52
N ARG A 10 1.37 2.14 -7.57
CA ARG A 10 1.98 0.81 -7.64
C ARG A 10 3.01 0.56 -6.54
N LEU A 11 3.77 1.58 -6.14
CA LEU A 11 4.68 1.48 -5.02
C LEU A 11 3.91 1.21 -3.72
N ILE A 12 2.81 1.95 -3.47
CA ILE A 12 1.95 1.73 -2.31
C ILE A 12 1.33 0.33 -2.36
N ASP A 13 0.88 -0.12 -3.53
CA ASP A 13 0.35 -1.47 -3.72
C ASP A 13 1.38 -2.54 -3.37
N SER A 14 2.63 -2.39 -3.82
CA SER A 14 3.72 -3.32 -3.52
C SER A 14 4.11 -3.28 -2.04
N ALA A 15 4.22 -2.08 -1.46
CA ALA A 15 4.56 -1.87 -0.06
C ALA A 15 3.54 -2.52 0.89
N LEU A 16 2.24 -2.45 0.57
CA LEU A 16 1.16 -2.96 1.42
C LEU A 16 0.61 -4.33 0.98
N GLY A 17 1.21 -4.96 -0.04
CA GLY A 17 0.79 -6.27 -0.54
C GLY A 17 -0.58 -6.28 -1.22
N MET A 18 -0.97 -5.19 -1.88
CA MET A 18 -2.31 -4.99 -2.47
C MET A 18 -2.51 -5.55 -3.88
N GLY A 19 -1.57 -6.33 -4.40
CA GLY A 19 -1.63 -6.90 -5.75
C GLY A 19 -2.84 -7.81 -5.98
N SER A 20 -3.35 -8.48 -4.93
CA SER A 20 -4.48 -9.42 -5.00
C SER A 20 -5.80 -8.85 -4.45
N GLY A 21 -5.83 -7.56 -4.05
CA GLY A 21 -7.02 -6.91 -3.49
C GLY A 21 -7.12 -6.97 -1.95
N TYR A 22 -6.16 -7.60 -1.29
CA TYR A 22 -5.98 -7.60 0.16
C TYR A 22 -5.11 -6.43 0.61
N VAL A 23 -5.10 -6.12 1.91
CA VAL A 23 -4.20 -5.11 2.50
C VAL A 23 -3.55 -5.76 3.70
N LEU A 24 -2.25 -6.02 3.62
CA LEU A 24 -1.50 -6.77 4.64
C LEU A 24 -2.25 -8.06 5.07
N ASN A 25 -2.45 -8.25 6.37
CA ASN A 25 -3.21 -9.36 6.95
C ASN A 25 -4.59 -8.91 7.50
N PHE A 26 -5.12 -7.79 7.03
CA PHE A 26 -6.41 -7.29 7.52
C PHE A 26 -7.59 -8.04 6.88
N SER A 27 -8.55 -8.41 7.73
CA SER A 27 -9.92 -8.72 7.30
C SER A 27 -10.70 -7.43 6.99
N ASP A 28 -11.83 -7.51 6.28
CA ASP A 28 -12.67 -6.34 6.00
C ASP A 28 -13.13 -5.64 7.28
N ARG A 29 -13.43 -6.42 8.32
CA ARG A 29 -13.83 -5.92 9.64
C ARG A 29 -12.67 -5.19 10.33
N THR A 30 -11.52 -5.85 10.49
CA THR A 30 -10.35 -5.27 11.18
C THR A 30 -9.78 -4.07 10.43
N PHE A 31 -9.91 -4.04 9.10
CA PHE A 31 -9.53 -2.89 8.29
C PHE A 31 -10.44 -1.69 8.60
N ALA A 32 -11.75 -1.89 8.65
CA ALA A 32 -12.69 -0.82 9.01
C ALA A 32 -12.49 -0.35 10.46
N GLU A 33 -12.33 -1.28 11.41
CA GLU A 33 -12.06 -0.97 12.82
C GLU A 33 -10.75 -0.16 12.97
N PHE A 34 -9.70 -0.51 12.23
CA PHE A 34 -8.44 0.24 12.23
C PHE A 34 -8.60 1.68 11.75
N PHE A 35 -9.36 1.90 10.67
CA PHE A 35 -9.60 3.26 10.16
C PHE A 35 -10.47 4.09 11.10
N ASP A 36 -11.47 3.48 11.73
CA ASP A 36 -12.31 4.16 12.71
C ASP A 36 -11.53 4.51 13.99
N ASP A 37 -10.76 3.58 14.54
CA ASP A 37 -10.05 3.79 15.80
C ASP A 37 -8.92 4.83 15.66
N GLU A 38 -8.09 4.72 14.61
CA GLU A 38 -6.90 5.57 14.44
C GLU A 38 -7.22 6.93 13.81
N PHE A 39 -8.24 7.00 12.95
CA PHE A 39 -8.53 8.18 12.13
C PHE A 39 -9.97 8.70 12.26
N ARG A 40 -10.88 7.97 12.93
CA ARG A 40 -12.32 8.27 12.98
C ARG A 40 -12.95 8.31 11.59
N ILE A 41 -12.52 7.41 10.71
CA ILE A 41 -13.00 7.34 9.33
C ILE A 41 -13.61 5.98 9.07
N ASP A 42 -14.87 5.98 8.63
CA ASP A 42 -15.50 4.79 8.09
C ASP A 42 -15.06 4.61 6.63
N VAL A 43 -14.14 3.66 6.41
CA VAL A 43 -13.61 3.28 5.10
C VAL A 43 -14.57 2.37 4.29
N ASP A 44 -15.68 1.94 4.89
CA ASP A 44 -16.75 1.17 4.26
C ASP A 44 -17.84 2.05 3.63
N GLN A 45 -17.76 3.37 3.81
CA GLN A 45 -18.65 4.31 3.15
C GLN A 45 -18.65 4.17 1.63
N GLN A 46 -19.83 4.42 1.03
CA GLN A 46 -20.04 4.30 -0.41
C GLN A 46 -19.11 5.21 -1.23
N ARG A 47 -18.68 6.36 -0.67
CA ARG A 47 -17.70 7.26 -1.31
C ARG A 47 -16.38 6.56 -1.62
N TYR A 48 -15.95 5.60 -0.78
CA TYR A 48 -14.71 4.86 -0.98
C TYR A 48 -14.88 3.59 -1.81
N LYS A 49 -16.10 3.28 -2.26
CA LYS A 49 -16.39 2.09 -3.09
C LYS A 49 -16.38 2.39 -4.60
N THR A 50 -15.87 3.55 -5.01
CA THR A 50 -15.84 4.00 -6.42
C THR A 50 -15.02 3.10 -7.34
N ARG A 51 -13.94 2.49 -6.84
CA ARG A 51 -13.08 1.56 -7.59
C ARG A 51 -13.44 0.09 -7.35
N GLY A 52 -14.44 -0.20 -6.51
CA GLY A 52 -14.87 -1.56 -6.13
C GLY A 52 -14.99 -1.74 -4.62
N THR A 53 -15.41 -2.94 -4.21
CA THR A 53 -15.71 -3.27 -2.80
C THR A 53 -14.53 -3.85 -2.03
N SER A 54 -13.48 -4.32 -2.71
CA SER A 54 -12.27 -4.87 -2.07
C SER A 54 -11.54 -3.82 -1.23
N LYS A 55 -10.94 -4.24 -0.11
CA LYS A 55 -10.15 -3.39 0.81
C LYS A 55 -9.11 -2.53 0.09
N ALA A 56 -8.34 -3.12 -0.82
CA ALA A 56 -7.36 -2.38 -1.60
C ALA A 56 -8.00 -1.29 -2.47
N ASN A 57 -9.16 -1.56 -3.08
CA ASN A 57 -9.87 -0.55 -3.87
C ASN A 57 -10.43 0.56 -2.98
N ARG A 58 -10.91 0.21 -1.79
CA ARG A 58 -11.33 1.19 -0.78
C ARG A 58 -10.18 2.09 -0.34
N LEU A 59 -9.00 1.52 -0.10
CA LEU A 59 -7.80 2.29 0.21
C LEU A 59 -7.36 3.19 -0.96
N ARG A 60 -7.38 2.67 -2.20
CA ARG A 60 -7.05 3.47 -3.39
C ARG A 60 -8.02 4.64 -3.58
N SER A 61 -9.31 4.41 -3.39
CA SER A 61 -10.35 5.45 -3.45
C SER A 61 -10.24 6.46 -2.31
N PHE A 62 -9.86 6.01 -1.11
CA PHE A 62 -9.55 6.88 0.02
C PHE A 62 -8.38 7.81 -0.31
N ILE A 63 -7.28 7.25 -0.82
CA ILE A 63 -6.10 8.01 -1.22
C ILE A 63 -6.49 9.10 -2.23
N ASP A 64 -7.21 8.74 -3.29
CA ASP A 64 -7.64 9.66 -4.36
C ASP A 64 -8.50 10.85 -3.86
N GLN A 65 -9.33 10.62 -2.83
CA GLN A 65 -10.36 11.58 -2.38
C GLN A 65 -9.92 12.46 -1.21
N GLU A 66 -9.00 11.97 -0.38
CA GLU A 66 -8.66 12.63 0.89
C GLU A 66 -7.50 13.64 0.76
N ASP A 67 -7.21 14.29 1.87
CA ASP A 67 -6.12 15.25 1.99
C ASP A 67 -4.74 14.57 2.05
N GLU A 68 -3.74 15.26 1.50
CA GLU A 68 -2.36 14.79 1.42
C GLU A 68 -1.79 14.43 2.80
N HIS A 69 -2.06 15.25 3.83
CA HIS A 69 -1.61 14.99 5.19
C HIS A 69 -2.28 13.78 5.83
N LEU A 70 -3.58 13.59 5.57
CA LEU A 70 -4.33 12.46 6.09
C LEU A 70 -3.85 11.16 5.43
N VAL A 71 -3.68 11.17 4.11
CA VAL A 71 -3.15 10.03 3.35
C VAL A 71 -1.76 9.66 3.85
N ALA A 72 -0.87 10.64 4.00
CA ALA A 72 0.48 10.44 4.54
C ALA A 72 0.44 9.76 5.92
N ARG A 73 -0.41 10.25 6.83
CA ARG A 73 -0.55 9.69 8.19
C ARG A 73 -1.06 8.24 8.15
N VAL A 74 -2.03 7.94 7.30
CA VAL A 74 -2.56 6.58 7.11
C VAL A 74 -1.49 5.64 6.58
N LEU A 75 -0.75 6.04 5.54
CA LEU A 75 0.32 5.22 4.95
C LEU A 75 1.43 4.90 5.97
N ARG A 76 1.82 5.87 6.80
CA ARG A 76 2.80 5.65 7.89
C ARG A 76 2.29 4.64 8.90
N ARG A 77 1.01 4.73 9.30
CA ARG A 77 0.46 3.80 10.28
C ARG A 77 0.35 2.38 9.70
N LEU A 78 -0.12 2.24 8.47
CA LEU A 78 -0.15 0.95 7.77
C LEU A 78 1.24 0.33 7.64
N TRP A 79 2.28 1.13 7.38
CA TRP A 79 3.65 0.63 7.38
C TRP A 79 4.08 0.10 8.74
N LYS A 80 3.74 0.80 9.83
CA LYS A 80 4.03 0.33 11.18
C LYS A 80 3.38 -1.04 11.47
N GLU A 81 2.12 -1.20 11.10
CA GLU A 81 1.42 -2.49 11.24
C GLU A 81 2.09 -3.59 10.39
N ARG A 82 2.59 -3.24 9.19
CA ARG A 82 3.39 -4.17 8.35
C ARG A 82 4.67 -4.63 9.06
N GLU A 83 5.38 -3.73 9.73
CA GLU A 83 6.62 -4.07 10.46
C GLU A 83 6.37 -5.05 11.62
N GLU A 84 5.16 -5.04 12.19
CA GLU A 84 4.75 -5.96 13.24
C GLU A 84 4.39 -7.36 12.72
N ILE A 85 4.15 -7.51 11.41
CA ILE A 85 3.81 -8.78 10.77
C ILE A 85 5.08 -9.46 10.19
N PRO A 86 5.51 -10.62 10.73
CA PRO A 86 6.76 -11.28 10.32
C PRO A 86 6.85 -11.56 8.82
N ILE A 87 5.77 -12.08 8.22
CA ILE A 87 5.75 -12.46 6.79
C ILE A 87 6.03 -11.29 5.84
N PHE A 88 5.72 -10.06 6.25
CA PHE A 88 5.98 -8.87 5.44
C PHE A 88 7.33 -8.23 5.77
N ARG A 89 7.86 -8.46 6.98
CA ARG A 89 9.18 -8.00 7.39
C ARG A 89 10.27 -8.67 6.55
N ASP A 90 10.17 -9.98 6.34
CA ASP A 90 11.14 -10.74 5.53
C ASP A 90 11.00 -10.46 4.02
N ALA A 91 9.82 -10.03 3.57
CA ALA A 91 9.57 -9.58 2.19
C ALA A 91 10.07 -8.15 1.92
N ASP A 92 10.53 -7.44 2.96
CA ASP A 92 11.16 -6.14 2.81
C ASP A 92 12.58 -6.32 2.28
N ASP A 93 12.83 -5.91 1.03
CA ASP A 93 14.15 -5.94 0.39
C ASP A 93 15.14 -5.00 1.11
N HIS A 94 15.65 -5.43 2.26
CA HIS A 94 16.63 -4.74 3.09
C HIS A 94 16.30 -3.26 3.41
N GLY A 95 15.04 -2.90 3.64
CA GLY A 95 14.63 -1.51 3.91
C GLY A 95 14.29 -0.68 2.67
N SER A 96 14.50 -1.21 1.46
CA SER A 96 14.35 -0.45 0.21
C SER A 96 12.91 -0.02 -0.04
N LEU A 97 11.92 -0.84 0.33
CA LEU A 97 10.50 -0.48 0.23
C LEU A 97 10.14 0.60 1.24
N LYS A 98 10.67 0.52 2.47
CA LYS A 98 10.47 1.54 3.50
C LYS A 98 10.94 2.89 3.03
N ILE A 99 12.18 2.96 2.54
CA ILE A 99 12.80 4.22 2.10
C ILE A 99 11.93 4.88 1.03
N LYS A 100 11.60 4.14 -0.04
CA LYS A 100 10.78 4.64 -1.15
C LYS A 100 9.40 5.10 -0.70
N LEU A 101 8.74 4.32 0.17
CA LEU A 101 7.41 4.69 0.67
C LEU A 101 7.48 5.97 1.51
N PHE A 102 8.46 6.10 2.39
CA PHE A 102 8.61 7.29 3.23
C PHE A 102 9.05 8.53 2.44
N GLU A 103 9.86 8.36 1.40
CA GLU A 103 10.17 9.43 0.45
C GLU A 103 8.93 9.89 -0.31
N LEU A 104 8.09 8.95 -0.76
CA LEU A 104 6.80 9.27 -1.37
C LEU A 104 5.88 10.01 -0.38
N ILE A 105 5.78 9.54 0.87
CA ILE A 105 4.96 10.18 1.90
C ILE A 105 5.45 11.62 2.16
N ALA A 106 6.77 11.82 2.28
CA ALA A 106 7.34 13.15 2.46
C ALA A 106 7.06 14.06 1.25
N THR A 107 7.04 13.49 0.03
CA THR A 107 6.69 14.22 -1.19
C THR A 107 5.21 14.61 -1.22
N ILE A 108 4.32 13.74 -0.74
CA ILE A 108 2.89 14.01 -0.59
C ILE A 108 2.66 15.13 0.42
N GLU A 109 3.29 15.10 1.60
CA GLU A 109 3.14 16.14 2.62
C GLU A 109 3.81 17.48 2.26
N GLY A 110 4.88 17.43 1.47
CA GLY A 110 5.72 18.58 1.14
C GLY A 110 5.25 19.42 -0.05
N GLY A 111 4.12 19.07 -0.68
CA GLY A 111 3.56 19.80 -1.81
C GLY A 111 4.49 19.80 -3.03
N ALA A 112 4.58 18.67 -3.72
CA ALA A 112 5.07 18.56 -5.10
C ALA A 112 6.32 19.40 -5.46
N ALA A 113 7.47 19.11 -4.85
CA ALA A 113 8.73 19.72 -5.28
C ALA A 113 9.99 18.86 -5.04
N VAL A 114 9.97 17.57 -5.39
CA VAL A 114 11.23 16.87 -5.72
C VAL A 114 11.03 15.92 -6.91
N PRO A 115 11.40 16.33 -8.14
CA PRO A 115 11.56 15.40 -9.26
C PRO A 115 12.96 14.79 -9.19
N ARG A 116 13.13 13.67 -8.48
CA ARG A 116 14.33 12.83 -8.52
C ARG A 116 13.92 11.42 -8.13
N THR A 117 14.17 10.35 -8.87
CA THR A 117 14.83 10.16 -10.15
C THR A 117 14.24 8.86 -10.70
N ASP A 118 14.16 8.79 -12.01
CA ASP A 118 13.92 7.64 -12.87
C ASP A 118 14.72 6.39 -12.47
N VAL A 119 14.37 5.71 -11.37
CA VAL A 119 15.00 4.45 -10.95
C VAL A 119 13.99 3.63 -10.17
N ILE A 120 13.39 2.65 -10.85
CA ILE A 120 13.01 1.26 -10.45
C ILE A 120 11.77 0.89 -11.31
N GLU A 121 11.96 0.85 -12.63
CA GLU A 121 11.36 -0.24 -13.41
C GLU A 121 12.26 -1.47 -13.22
N ARG A 122 12.18 -2.07 -12.03
CA ARG A 122 12.77 -3.40 -11.76
C ARG A 122 12.15 -4.04 -10.53
N PHE A 123 10.82 -4.13 -10.50
CA PHE A 123 10.20 -5.31 -9.88
C PHE A 123 9.91 -6.27 -11.02
N THR A 124 11.01 -6.91 -11.39
CA THR A 124 11.15 -8.14 -12.13
C THR A 124 9.87 -8.98 -12.05
N ARG A 125 9.21 -9.14 -13.21
CA ARG A 125 8.60 -10.43 -13.55
C ARG A 125 9.70 -11.47 -13.40
N ASP A 126 9.52 -12.40 -12.47
CA ASP A 126 10.17 -13.73 -12.32
C ASP A 126 10.07 -14.08 -10.82
N GLU A 127 9.64 -15.24 -10.32
CA GLU A 127 9.55 -16.59 -10.85
C GLU A 127 8.37 -17.33 -10.19
N THR A 128 7.27 -17.59 -10.90
CA THR A 128 6.60 -18.90 -10.70
C THR A 128 7.34 -19.90 -11.58
N LEU A 129 8.59 -20.20 -11.21
CA LEU A 129 9.29 -21.39 -11.65
C LEU A 129 8.61 -22.57 -10.96
N GLU A 130 7.81 -23.29 -11.73
CA GLU A 130 8.05 -24.70 -12.05
C GLU A 130 8.79 -25.58 -11.02
N GLU A 131 8.49 -25.50 -9.72
CA GLU A 131 8.91 -26.51 -8.75
C GLU A 131 7.88 -26.63 -7.63
N LEU A 132 6.86 -27.48 -7.85
CA LEU A 132 6.17 -28.28 -6.81
C LEU A 132 5.10 -29.16 -7.46
N GLY A 133 5.50 -29.89 -8.50
CA GLY A 133 4.64 -30.77 -9.29
C GLY A 133 5.33 -32.09 -9.63
N SER A 134 5.63 -32.88 -8.60
CA SER A 134 5.71 -34.35 -8.71
C SER A 134 6.91 -34.95 -9.46
N ARG A 135 8.11 -34.83 -8.87
CA ARG A 135 9.20 -35.83 -8.99
C ARG A 135 9.28 -36.74 -7.76
N LEU A 136 8.15 -37.26 -7.28
CA LEU A 136 8.12 -38.39 -6.34
C LEU A 136 6.73 -39.03 -6.33
N ASN A 137 6.46 -39.87 -7.34
CA ASN A 137 6.05 -41.27 -7.19
C ASN A 137 5.62 -41.87 -8.53
#